data_AF-A0A358SPU4-F1
#
_entry.id   AF-A0A358SPU4-F1
#
_cell.length_a   1.000
_cell.length_b   1.000
_cell.length_c   1.000
_cell.angle_alpha   90.00
_cell.angle_beta   90.00
_cell.angle_gamma   90.00
#
_symmetry.space_group_name_H-M   'P 1'
#
loop_
_entity.id
_entity.type
_entity.pdbx_description
1 polymer ?
#
loop_
_entity_poly.entity_id
_entity_poly.type
_entity_poly.pdbx_seq_one_letter_code
_entity_poly.pdbx_strand_id
1 'polypeptide(L)'
;MVTPVTPDASIRAGLISYAGRLHAAIGQRHHVASPLAAWLLLALCAPAAGGADRAMLAEVLGCDPEAARQAAADLLSRPHPQVAAAAAVWQARHVPAGPRFEQWRAALPAAVQTGDLPAPAELDSWARQHSFGLIERFPVQVDPRVYLVLATALATRVSWQVPFGLAPARELGAASPWASRLRQVLRTPEHGHVQFIAAQDPGDLAVHIAAADGLIVCSVAAA
;
A
#
# COMPACT_ATOMS: atom_id res chain seq x y z
N MET A 1 18.69 18.91 1.13
CA MET A 1 18.73 17.66 0.35
C MET A 1 18.50 16.52 1.32
N VAL A 2 17.35 15.85 1.24
CA VAL A 2 17.10 14.63 2.02
C VAL A 2 17.75 13.50 1.24
N THR A 3 18.77 12.86 1.81
CA THR A 3 19.39 11.66 1.22
C THR A 3 18.32 10.57 1.18
N PRO A 4 18.01 9.96 0.03
CA PRO A 4 17.05 8.87 -0.01
C PRO A 4 17.61 7.71 0.83
N VAL A 5 16.92 7.37 1.91
CA VAL A 5 17.19 6.13 2.65
C VAL A 5 16.83 5.00 1.70
N THR A 6 17.84 4.30 1.18
CA THR A 6 17.59 3.10 0.40
C THR A 6 17.09 2.03 1.37
N PRO A 7 15.89 1.47 1.17
CA PRO A 7 15.43 0.38 2.03
C PRO A 7 16.46 -0.74 2.00
N ASP A 8 16.69 -1.37 3.14
CA ASP A 8 17.52 -2.57 3.24
C ASP A 8 17.08 -3.57 2.14
N ALA A 9 18.06 -4.15 1.44
CA ALA A 9 17.82 -5.07 0.33
C ALA A 9 16.94 -6.25 0.75
N SER A 10 17.05 -6.69 2.02
CA SER A 10 16.22 -7.73 2.62
C SER A 10 14.75 -7.31 2.73
N ILE A 11 14.47 -6.07 3.19
CA ILE A 11 13.10 -5.54 3.28
C ILE A 11 12.46 -5.46 1.90
N ARG A 12 13.21 -4.96 0.91
CA ARG A 12 12.73 -4.88 -0.48
C ARG A 12 12.39 -6.26 -1.04
N ALA A 13 13.28 -7.24 -0.85
CA ALA A 13 13.05 -8.60 -1.31
C ALA A 13 11.85 -9.26 -0.62
N GLY A 14 11.73 -9.06 0.70
CA GLY A 14 10.60 -9.56 1.49
C GLY A 14 9.27 -8.97 1.04
N LEU A 15 9.21 -7.66 0.82
CA LEU A 15 8.02 -6.98 0.32
C LEU A 15 7.62 -7.45 -1.08
N ILE A 16 8.57 -7.66 -2.00
CA ILE A 16 8.31 -8.21 -3.34
C ILE A 16 7.70 -9.62 -3.22
N SER A 17 8.29 -10.48 -2.39
CA SER A 17 7.78 -11.82 -2.12
C SER A 17 6.35 -11.78 -1.55
N TYR A 18 6.12 -10.94 -0.56
CA TYR A 18 4.80 -10.75 0.06
C TYR A 18 3.76 -10.23 -0.94
N ALA A 19 4.13 -9.29 -1.81
CA ALA A 19 3.27 -8.80 -2.87
C ALA A 19 2.83 -9.91 -3.82
N GLY A 20 3.77 -10.78 -4.23
CA GLY A 20 3.45 -11.97 -5.02
C GLY A 20 2.43 -12.88 -4.32
N ARG A 21 2.65 -13.19 -3.03
CA ARG A 21 1.73 -14.01 -2.22
C ARG A 21 0.33 -13.36 -2.10
N LEU A 22 0.27 -12.06 -1.83
CA LEU A 22 -0.98 -11.33 -1.66
C LEU A 22 -1.80 -11.30 -2.95
N HIS A 23 -1.19 -10.98 -4.09
CA HIS A 23 -1.90 -10.97 -5.37
C HIS A 23 -2.37 -12.37 -5.79
N ALA A 24 -1.56 -13.40 -5.53
CA ALA A 24 -1.98 -14.79 -5.75
C ALA A 24 -3.21 -15.17 -4.92
N ALA A 25 -3.30 -14.70 -3.68
CA ALA A 25 -4.45 -14.95 -2.80
C ALA A 25 -5.72 -14.19 -3.21
N ILE A 26 -5.60 -12.94 -3.70
CA ILE A 26 -6.75 -12.16 -4.20
C ILE A 26 -7.31 -12.78 -5.50
N GLY A 27 -6.43 -13.34 -6.32
CA GLY A 27 -6.77 -14.00 -7.57
C GLY A 27 -6.81 -13.08 -8.78
N GLN A 28 -7.35 -13.59 -9.89
CA GLN A 28 -7.18 -13.00 -11.24
C GLN A 28 -8.26 -12.00 -11.64
N ARG A 29 -9.23 -11.70 -10.77
CA ARG A 29 -10.23 -10.66 -11.07
C ARG A 29 -9.61 -9.28 -10.94
N HIS A 30 -10.19 -8.29 -11.62
CA HIS A 30 -9.77 -6.90 -11.46
C HIS A 30 -9.84 -6.49 -9.99
N HIS A 31 -8.73 -6.03 -9.45
CA HIS A 31 -8.61 -5.60 -8.06
C HIS A 31 -7.60 -4.47 -7.94
N VAL A 32 -7.74 -3.70 -6.87
CA VAL A 32 -6.74 -2.73 -6.41
C VAL A 32 -6.34 -3.16 -5.01
N ALA A 33 -5.05 -3.34 -4.79
CA ALA A 33 -4.53 -3.75 -3.49
C ALA A 33 -3.21 -3.03 -3.20
N SER A 34 -2.92 -2.84 -1.91
CA SER A 34 -1.64 -2.33 -1.43
C SER A 34 -0.93 -3.42 -0.64
N PRO A 35 -0.01 -4.18 -1.27
CA PRO A 35 0.83 -5.13 -0.55
C PRO A 35 1.59 -4.49 0.60
N LEU A 36 2.08 -3.26 0.40
CA LEU A 36 2.79 -2.51 1.43
C LEU A 36 1.89 -2.23 2.63
N ALA A 37 0.63 -1.82 2.44
CA ALA A 37 -0.26 -1.56 3.58
C ALA A 37 -0.49 -2.81 4.44
N ALA A 38 -0.73 -3.96 3.79
CA ALA A 38 -0.94 -5.22 4.49
C ALA A 38 0.36 -5.73 5.15
N TRP A 39 1.51 -5.56 4.49
CA TRP A 39 2.83 -5.90 5.05
C TRP A 39 3.16 -5.06 6.29
N LEU A 40 2.87 -3.75 6.28
CA LEU A 40 3.08 -2.87 7.43
C LEU A 40 2.28 -3.34 8.66
N LEU A 41 1.04 -3.80 8.46
CA LEU A 41 0.21 -4.32 9.54
C LEU A 41 0.85 -5.54 10.21
N LEU A 42 1.39 -6.47 9.41
CA LEU A 42 2.10 -7.64 9.91
C LEU A 42 3.41 -7.27 10.61
N ALA A 43 4.16 -6.31 10.07
CA ALA A 43 5.38 -5.82 10.69
C ALA A 43 5.15 -5.23 12.09
N LEU A 44 4.03 -4.53 12.30
CA LEU A 44 3.65 -3.99 13.61
C LEU A 44 3.32 -5.08 14.65
N CYS A 45 3.04 -6.31 14.23
CA CYS A 45 2.81 -7.44 15.11
C CYS A 45 4.10 -8.09 15.63
N ALA A 46 5.28 -7.70 15.12
CA ALA A 46 6.55 -8.35 15.47
C ALA A 46 6.83 -8.47 16.98
N PRO A 47 6.60 -7.44 17.83
CA PRO A 47 6.86 -7.57 19.27
C PRO A 47 5.91 -8.52 20.00
N ALA A 48 4.74 -8.83 19.40
CA ALA A 48 3.80 -9.80 19.96
C ALA A 48 4.16 -11.23 19.58
N ALA A 49 4.91 -11.45 18.50
CA ALA A 49 5.22 -12.78 17.97
C ALA A 49 6.34 -13.46 18.76
N GLY A 50 6.10 -14.69 19.20
CA GLY A 50 7.09 -15.53 19.91
C GLY A 50 7.08 -16.95 19.38
N GLY A 51 8.18 -17.69 19.60
CA GLY A 51 8.28 -19.09 19.19
C GLY A 51 7.92 -19.32 17.71
N ALA A 52 6.99 -20.24 17.47
CA ALA A 52 6.53 -20.60 16.13
C ALA A 52 5.87 -19.43 15.37
N ASP A 53 5.12 -18.56 16.07
CA ASP A 53 4.47 -17.41 15.43
C ASP A 53 5.48 -16.42 14.88
N ARG A 54 6.64 -16.26 15.55
CA ARG A 54 7.72 -15.40 15.07
C ARG A 54 8.38 -15.96 13.82
N ALA A 55 8.57 -17.28 13.76
CA ALA A 55 9.11 -17.95 12.57
C ALA A 55 8.14 -17.84 11.38
N MET A 56 6.84 -18.06 11.61
CA MET A 56 5.80 -17.87 10.60
C MET A 56 5.74 -16.41 10.12
N LEU A 57 5.81 -15.45 11.03
CA LEU A 57 5.81 -14.04 10.68
C LEU A 57 7.03 -13.66 9.83
N ALA A 58 8.22 -14.16 10.18
CA ALA A 58 9.44 -13.95 9.38
C ALA A 58 9.31 -14.53 7.97
N GLU A 59 8.73 -15.73 7.84
CA GLU A 59 8.48 -16.36 6.54
C GLU A 59 7.52 -15.54 5.67
N VAL A 60 6.42 -15.07 6.26
CA VAL A 60 5.41 -14.27 5.55
C VAL A 60 5.96 -12.89 5.16
N LEU A 61 6.67 -12.22 6.06
CA LEU A 61 7.30 -10.91 5.79
C LEU A 61 8.45 -11.03 4.78
N GLY A 62 9.09 -12.20 4.69
CA GLY A 62 10.24 -12.49 3.84
C GLY A 62 11.54 -11.85 4.33
N CYS A 63 11.59 -11.42 5.58
CA CYS A 63 12.75 -10.81 6.24
C CYS A 63 12.66 -10.97 7.76
N ASP A 64 13.67 -10.47 8.49
CA ASP A 64 13.60 -10.44 9.96
C ASP A 64 12.41 -9.56 10.44
N PRO A 65 11.56 -10.04 11.36
CA PRO A 65 10.40 -9.29 11.84
C PRO A 65 10.75 -7.97 12.55
N GLU A 66 11.91 -7.88 13.21
CA GLU A 66 12.31 -6.66 13.92
C GLU A 66 12.82 -5.60 12.94
N ALA A 67 13.59 -6.01 11.93
CA ALA A 67 13.92 -5.14 10.80
C ALA A 67 12.66 -4.63 10.09
N ALA A 68 11.67 -5.50 9.89
CA ALA A 68 10.39 -5.12 9.29
C ALA A 68 9.64 -4.09 10.14
N ARG A 69 9.56 -4.32 11.46
CA ARG A 69 8.95 -3.39 12.41
C ARG A 69 9.62 -2.02 12.38
N GLN A 70 10.95 -1.99 12.34
CA GLN A 70 11.70 -0.74 12.27
C GLN A 70 11.43 0.02 10.97
N ALA A 71 11.41 -0.68 9.83
CA ALA A 71 11.07 -0.08 8.54
C ALA A 71 9.63 0.47 8.52
N ALA A 72 8.68 -0.24 9.15
CA ALA A 72 7.31 0.23 9.29
C ALA A 72 7.22 1.49 10.17
N ALA A 73 7.94 1.52 11.30
CA ALA A 73 8.02 2.67 12.18
C ALA A 73 8.58 3.91 11.48
N ASP A 74 9.66 3.73 10.71
CA ASP A 74 10.31 4.81 9.96
C ASP A 74 9.39 5.38 8.87
N LEU A 75 8.72 4.52 8.10
CA LEU A 75 7.78 4.96 7.07
C LEU A 75 6.58 5.71 7.67
N LEU A 76 5.98 5.17 8.74
CA LEU A 76 4.81 5.78 9.38
C LEU A 76 5.15 7.10 10.09
N SER A 77 6.36 7.25 10.62
CA SER A 77 6.78 8.47 11.30
C SER A 77 7.11 9.61 10.34
N ARG A 78 7.60 9.29 9.13
CA ARG A 78 8.08 10.26 8.15
C ARG A 78 7.64 9.87 6.73
N PRO A 79 6.32 9.80 6.46
CA PRO A 79 5.86 9.48 5.12
C PRO A 79 6.22 10.59 4.13
N HIS A 80 6.32 10.22 2.86
CA HIS A 80 6.43 11.20 1.79
C HIS A 80 5.17 12.09 1.75
N PRO A 81 5.24 13.41 1.51
CA PRO A 81 4.07 14.31 1.59
C PRO A 81 2.88 13.90 0.71
N GLN A 82 3.14 13.22 -0.41
CA GLN A 82 2.11 12.73 -1.34
C GLN A 82 1.57 11.34 -1.01
N VAL A 83 2.08 10.71 0.05
CA VAL A 83 1.65 9.39 0.50
C VAL A 83 1.05 9.57 1.90
N ALA A 84 -0.27 9.48 1.98
CA ALA A 84 -0.91 9.29 3.27
C ALA A 84 -0.49 7.90 3.78
N ALA A 85 0.11 7.87 4.97
CA ALA A 85 0.43 6.64 5.66
C ALA A 85 -0.01 6.74 7.11
N ALA A 86 -0.90 5.85 7.52
CA ALA A 86 -1.39 5.78 8.88
C ALA A 86 -1.56 4.33 9.32
N ALA A 87 -1.43 4.13 10.62
CA ALA A 87 -1.73 2.86 11.26
C ALA A 87 -2.49 3.12 12.56
N ALA A 88 -3.38 2.20 12.91
CA ALA A 88 -4.13 2.27 14.16
C ALA A 88 -4.37 0.88 14.76
N VAL A 89 -4.47 0.86 16.09
CA VAL A 89 -4.81 -0.31 16.89
C VAL A 89 -5.90 0.09 17.88
N TRP A 90 -7.07 -0.51 17.74
CA TRP A 90 -8.19 -0.23 18.63
C TRP A 90 -8.72 -1.48 19.31
N GLN A 91 -8.97 -1.38 20.61
CA GLN A 91 -9.46 -2.47 21.45
C GLN A 91 -10.89 -2.20 21.92
N ALA A 92 -11.73 -3.22 21.98
CA ALA A 92 -13.06 -3.09 22.55
C ALA A 92 -13.01 -2.84 24.06
N ARG A 93 -13.71 -1.81 24.55
CA ARG A 93 -13.71 -1.37 25.96
C ARG A 93 -14.02 -2.45 26.99
N HIS A 94 -14.83 -3.43 26.60
CA HIS A 94 -15.29 -4.50 27.49
C HIS A 94 -14.28 -5.65 27.63
N VAL A 95 -13.19 -5.63 26.86
CA VAL A 95 -12.17 -6.69 26.86
C VAL A 95 -11.00 -6.25 27.73
N PRO A 96 -10.73 -6.92 28.87
CA PRO A 96 -9.58 -6.57 29.70
C PRO A 96 -8.27 -6.87 28.95
N ALA A 97 -7.36 -5.90 28.93
CA ALA A 97 -6.04 -6.07 28.36
C ALA A 97 -5.14 -6.90 29.28
N GLY A 98 -4.62 -8.01 28.76
CA GLY A 98 -3.61 -8.79 29.46
C GLY A 98 -2.22 -8.14 29.41
N PRO A 99 -1.28 -8.51 30.30
CA PRO A 99 0.03 -7.88 30.39
C PRO A 99 0.85 -7.98 29.09
N ARG A 100 0.75 -9.11 28.37
CA ARG A 100 1.42 -9.29 27.07
C ARG A 100 0.88 -8.35 25.99
N PHE A 101 -0.42 -8.10 25.98
CA PHE A 101 -1.04 -7.16 25.04
C PHE A 101 -0.59 -5.73 25.35
N GLU A 102 -0.58 -5.34 26.62
CA GLU A 102 -0.11 -4.01 27.04
C GLU A 102 1.37 -3.80 26.71
N GLN A 103 2.20 -4.81 26.91
CA GLN A 103 3.61 -4.75 26.53
C GLN A 103 3.79 -4.55 25.02
N TRP A 104 3.05 -5.29 24.19
CA TRP A 104 3.07 -5.09 22.74
C TRP A 104 2.56 -3.71 22.34
N ARG A 105 1.43 -3.27 22.92
CA ARG A 105 0.84 -1.96 22.64
C ARG A 105 1.78 -0.82 22.99
N ALA A 106 2.51 -0.92 24.10
CA ALA A 106 3.54 0.03 24.51
C ALA A 106 4.78 0.03 23.59
N ALA A 107 5.03 -1.06 22.86
CA ALA A 107 6.12 -1.18 21.89
C ALA A 107 5.76 -0.68 20.49
N LEU A 108 4.49 -0.28 20.26
CA LEU A 108 4.08 0.28 18.97
C LEU A 108 4.78 1.63 18.72
N PRO A 109 5.13 1.94 17.45
CA PRO A 109 5.67 3.25 17.10
C PRO A 109 4.69 4.37 17.50
N ALA A 110 5.22 5.52 17.92
CA ALA A 110 4.41 6.66 18.33
C ALA A 110 3.44 7.18 17.24
N ALA A 111 3.75 6.90 15.96
CA ALA A 111 2.88 7.23 14.83
C ALA A 111 1.63 6.34 14.72
N VAL A 112 1.57 5.22 15.45
CA VAL A 112 0.41 4.33 15.47
C VAL A 112 -0.62 4.88 16.45
N GLN A 113 -1.80 5.21 15.95
CA GLN A 113 -2.90 5.62 16.81
C GLN A 113 -3.37 4.43 17.64
N THR A 114 -3.55 4.60 18.95
CA THR A 114 -4.09 3.57 19.82
C THR A 114 -5.29 4.08 20.62
N GLY A 115 -6.18 3.18 21.03
CA GLY A 115 -7.29 3.55 21.91
C GLY A 115 -8.44 2.55 21.88
N ASP A 116 -9.61 3.02 22.30
CA ASP A 116 -10.85 2.26 22.25
C ASP A 116 -11.33 2.09 20.81
N LEU A 117 -12.04 0.99 20.56
CA LEU A 117 -12.72 0.72 19.30
C LEU A 117 -13.76 1.80 18.99
N PRO A 118 -13.55 2.62 17.94
CA PRO A 118 -14.43 3.74 17.61
C PRO A 118 -15.79 3.25 17.08
N ALA A 119 -16.77 4.14 17.09
CA ALA A 119 -18.04 3.89 16.42
C ALA A 119 -17.84 3.83 14.89
N PRO A 120 -18.74 3.17 14.13
CA PRO A 120 -18.60 3.03 12.67
C PRO A 120 -18.38 4.36 11.91
N ALA A 121 -19.08 5.43 12.30
CA ALA A 121 -18.91 6.74 11.67
C ALA A 121 -17.52 7.36 11.93
N GLU A 122 -16.90 7.06 13.08
CA GLU A 122 -15.55 7.51 13.42
C GLU A 122 -14.50 6.71 12.65
N LEU A 123 -14.74 5.41 12.41
CA LEU A 123 -13.90 4.58 11.54
C LEU A 123 -13.94 5.08 10.08
N ASP A 124 -15.12 5.43 9.57
CA ASP A 124 -15.26 6.04 8.23
C ASP A 124 -14.55 7.40 8.15
N SER A 125 -14.68 8.22 9.19
CA SER A 125 -13.97 9.50 9.30
C SER A 125 -12.45 9.29 9.31
N TRP A 126 -11.95 8.33 10.08
CA TRP A 126 -10.53 7.96 10.11
C TRP A 126 -10.04 7.51 8.74
N ALA A 127 -10.77 6.61 8.06
CA ALA A 127 -10.42 6.14 6.73
C ALA A 127 -10.32 7.30 5.72
N ARG A 128 -11.30 8.21 5.75
CA ARG A 128 -11.33 9.39 4.87
C ARG A 128 -10.15 10.33 5.14
N GLN A 129 -9.90 10.65 6.41
CA GLN A 129 -8.82 11.56 6.81
C GLN A 129 -7.44 11.01 6.42
N HIS A 130 -7.22 9.71 6.63
CA HIS A 130 -5.93 9.07 6.39
C HIS A 130 -5.76 8.48 4.99
N SER A 131 -6.62 8.86 4.04
CA SER A 131 -6.55 8.40 2.63
C SER A 131 -6.72 9.53 1.61
N PHE A 132 -6.56 10.79 2.02
CA PHE A 132 -6.93 11.96 1.21
C PHE A 132 -8.40 11.96 0.76
N GLY A 133 -9.27 11.22 1.44
CA GLY A 133 -10.66 10.99 1.09
C GLY A 133 -10.89 9.98 -0.04
N LEU A 134 -9.87 9.24 -0.47
CA LEU A 134 -10.02 8.19 -1.49
C LEU A 134 -10.72 6.93 -0.95
N ILE A 135 -10.61 6.69 0.35
CA ILE A 135 -11.32 5.62 1.05
C ILE A 135 -12.38 6.26 1.94
N GLU A 136 -13.63 6.21 1.49
CA GLU A 136 -14.73 6.90 2.15
C GLU A 136 -15.34 6.13 3.33
N ARG A 137 -15.24 4.80 3.29
CA ARG A 137 -15.80 3.90 4.28
C ARG A 137 -14.75 2.92 4.75
N PHE A 138 -14.72 2.66 6.06
CA PHE A 138 -13.85 1.66 6.64
C PHE A 138 -14.29 0.27 6.17
N PRO A 139 -13.36 -0.61 5.72
CA PRO A 139 -13.74 -1.84 5.03
C PRO A 139 -14.27 -2.94 5.95
N VAL A 140 -13.97 -2.87 7.25
CA VAL A 140 -14.37 -3.90 8.22
C VAL A 140 -15.65 -3.46 8.94
N GLN A 141 -16.65 -4.34 8.94
CA GLN A 141 -17.81 -4.18 9.81
C GLN A 141 -17.44 -4.57 11.23
N VAL A 142 -17.50 -3.61 12.15
CA VAL A 142 -17.24 -3.83 13.56
C VAL A 142 -18.55 -4.20 14.26
N ASP A 143 -18.64 -5.47 14.68
CA ASP A 143 -19.74 -5.98 15.50
C ASP A 143 -19.27 -6.25 16.94
N PRO A 144 -20.18 -6.49 17.92
CA PRO A 144 -19.81 -6.69 19.32
C PRO A 144 -18.84 -7.84 19.61
N ARG A 145 -18.60 -8.76 18.66
CA ARG A 145 -17.64 -9.88 18.76
C ARG A 145 -16.22 -9.48 18.35
N VAL A 146 -16.05 -8.28 17.79
CA VAL A 146 -14.73 -7.76 17.41
C VAL A 146 -14.07 -7.14 18.64
N TYR A 147 -12.99 -7.78 19.09
CA TYR A 147 -12.25 -7.35 20.29
C TYR A 147 -11.05 -6.45 20.00
N LEU A 148 -10.48 -6.56 18.81
CA LEU A 148 -9.27 -5.87 18.41
C LEU A 148 -9.32 -5.60 16.90
N VAL A 149 -9.01 -4.37 16.50
CA VAL A 149 -8.85 -3.98 15.10
C VAL A 149 -7.46 -3.40 14.92
N LEU A 150 -6.71 -3.96 13.97
CA LEU A 150 -5.49 -3.36 13.44
C LEU A 150 -5.82 -2.83 12.05
N ALA A 151 -5.41 -1.61 11.76
CA ALA A 151 -5.65 -0.97 10.49
C ALA A 151 -4.41 -0.27 9.98
N THR A 152 -4.20 -0.34 8.68
CA THR A 152 -3.25 0.50 7.95
C THR A 152 -3.99 1.18 6.80
N ALA A 153 -3.70 2.46 6.58
CA ALA A 153 -4.20 3.20 5.44
C ALA A 153 -2.98 3.73 4.67
N LEU A 154 -2.89 3.33 3.40
CA LEU A 154 -1.95 3.90 2.43
C LEU A 154 -2.74 4.44 1.26
N ALA A 155 -2.50 5.71 0.94
CA ALA A 155 -3.09 6.35 -0.23
C ALA A 155 -2.10 7.32 -0.85
N THR A 156 -2.13 7.45 -2.17
CA THR A 156 -1.34 8.44 -2.89
C THR A 156 -2.25 9.25 -3.78
N ARG A 157 -2.00 10.55 -3.83
CA ARG A 157 -2.64 11.48 -4.76
C ARG A 157 -1.54 12.34 -5.33
N VAL A 158 -1.22 12.14 -6.60
CA VAL A 158 -0.12 12.81 -7.28
C VAL A 158 -0.57 13.40 -8.60
N SER A 159 0.13 14.44 -9.02
CA SER A 159 0.08 15.00 -10.36
C SER A 159 1.38 14.67 -11.08
N TRP A 160 1.26 14.24 -12.33
CA TRP A 160 2.43 14.05 -13.20
C TRP A 160 3.21 15.35 -13.31
N GLN A 161 4.53 15.29 -13.19
CA GLN A 161 5.39 16.46 -13.38
C GLN A 161 5.26 17.02 -14.80
N VAL A 162 5.10 16.13 -15.78
CA VAL A 162 4.68 16.48 -17.14
C VAL A 162 3.37 15.73 -17.41
N PRO A 163 2.21 16.39 -17.50
CA PRO A 163 0.96 15.70 -17.76
C PRO A 163 0.93 15.03 -19.14
N PHE A 164 0.18 13.94 -19.26
CA PHE A 164 -0.18 13.38 -20.57
C PHE A 164 -0.98 14.41 -21.38
N GLY A 165 -0.67 14.50 -22.67
CA GLY A 165 -1.52 15.20 -23.62
C GLY A 165 -2.81 14.41 -23.89
N LEU A 166 -3.84 15.10 -24.36
CA LEU A 166 -5.04 14.45 -24.90
C LEU A 166 -4.96 14.44 -26.42
N ALA A 167 -5.20 13.28 -27.01
CA ALA A 167 -5.29 13.11 -28.46
C ALA A 167 -6.62 12.44 -28.84
N PRO A 168 -7.20 12.74 -30.00
CA PRO A 168 -8.32 11.98 -30.55
C PRO A 168 -7.97 10.49 -30.70
N ALA A 169 -8.88 9.60 -30.30
CA ALA A 169 -8.62 8.15 -30.36
C ALA A 169 -8.34 7.61 -31.77
N ARG A 170 -8.83 8.30 -32.81
CA ARG A 170 -8.52 8.00 -34.22
C ARG A 170 -7.02 8.00 -34.55
N GLU A 171 -6.21 8.69 -33.75
CA GLU A 171 -4.75 8.71 -33.92
C GLU A 171 -4.07 7.40 -33.54
N LEU A 172 -4.77 6.48 -32.84
CA LEU A 172 -4.30 5.10 -32.67
C LEU A 172 -4.26 4.31 -34.00
N GLY A 173 -4.79 4.87 -35.08
CA GLY A 173 -4.86 4.24 -36.39
C GLY A 173 -6.08 3.33 -36.55
N ALA A 174 -6.48 3.10 -37.80
CA ALA A 174 -7.71 2.38 -38.14
C ALA A 174 -7.70 0.90 -37.72
N ALA A 175 -6.51 0.30 -37.54
CA ALA A 175 -6.36 -1.08 -37.09
C ALA A 175 -6.58 -1.26 -35.58
N SER A 176 -6.57 -0.17 -34.81
CA SER A 176 -6.76 -0.24 -33.36
C SER A 176 -8.23 -0.52 -33.01
N PRO A 177 -8.53 -1.55 -32.18
CA PRO A 177 -9.90 -1.84 -31.76
C PRO A 177 -10.49 -0.73 -30.86
N TRP A 178 -9.65 0.17 -30.36
CA TRP A 178 -10.06 1.29 -29.50
C TRP A 178 -10.35 2.57 -30.27
N ALA A 179 -9.86 2.71 -31.51
CA ALA A 179 -9.97 3.95 -32.29
C ALA A 179 -11.43 4.40 -32.54
N SER A 180 -12.35 3.45 -32.64
CA SER A 180 -13.80 3.71 -32.78
C SER A 180 -14.58 3.64 -31.47
N ARG A 181 -13.99 3.10 -30.40
CA ARG A 181 -14.65 2.89 -29.10
C ARG A 181 -14.41 4.05 -28.13
N LEU A 182 -13.28 4.72 -28.25
CA LEU A 182 -12.89 5.84 -27.41
C LEU A 182 -13.01 7.15 -28.18
N ARG A 183 -13.23 8.25 -27.46
CA ARG A 183 -13.17 9.60 -28.04
C ARG A 183 -11.76 10.18 -27.98
N GLN A 184 -11.10 9.99 -26.85
CA GLN A 184 -9.78 10.52 -26.56
C GLN A 184 -8.90 9.43 -25.95
N VAL A 185 -7.60 9.62 -26.12
CA VAL A 185 -6.54 8.78 -25.54
C VAL A 185 -5.49 9.68 -24.90
N LEU A 186 -4.75 9.12 -23.95
CA LEU A 186 -3.59 9.78 -23.37
C LEU A 186 -2.41 9.66 -24.34
N ARG A 187 -1.79 10.79 -24.66
CA ARG A 187 -0.56 10.86 -25.46
C ARG A 187 0.60 11.18 -24.53
N THR A 188 1.61 10.32 -24.53
CA THR A 188 2.86 10.54 -23.81
C THR A 188 3.52 11.84 -24.30
N PRO A 189 3.94 12.75 -23.41
CA PRO A 189 4.66 13.95 -23.80
C PRO A 189 6.05 13.61 -24.33
N GLU A 190 6.68 14.55 -25.05
CA GLU A 190 8.02 14.35 -25.66
C GLU A 190 9.13 14.08 -24.64
N HIS A 191 8.96 14.57 -23.40
CA HIS A 191 9.97 14.47 -22.34
C HIS A 191 9.33 14.11 -21.00
N GLY A 192 10.14 13.59 -20.07
CA GLY A 192 9.75 13.30 -18.68
C GLY A 192 9.07 11.94 -18.46
N HIS A 193 8.84 11.17 -19.54
CA HIS A 193 8.23 9.85 -19.49
C HIS A 193 9.17 8.85 -20.16
N VAL A 194 9.32 7.67 -19.55
CA VAL A 194 10.04 6.52 -20.09
C VAL A 194 9.02 5.42 -20.35
N GLN A 195 9.01 4.87 -21.56
CA GLN A 195 8.09 3.80 -21.95
C GLN A 195 8.83 2.75 -22.78
N PHE A 196 8.58 1.48 -22.49
CA PHE A 196 9.16 0.37 -23.22
C PHE A 196 8.30 -0.89 -23.09
N ILE A 197 8.49 -1.82 -24.02
CA ILE A 197 7.93 -3.17 -23.93
C ILE A 197 9.03 -4.08 -23.38
N ALA A 198 8.76 -4.71 -22.24
CA ALA A 198 9.60 -5.75 -21.69
C ALA A 198 9.06 -7.11 -22.14
N ALA A 199 9.79 -7.78 -23.04
CA ALA A 199 9.47 -9.15 -23.42
C ALA A 199 9.69 -10.08 -22.22
N GLN A 200 8.66 -10.81 -21.82
CA GLN A 200 8.70 -11.79 -20.72
C GLN A 200 7.99 -13.08 -21.17
N ASP A 201 8.27 -14.19 -20.49
CA ASP A 201 7.50 -15.42 -20.61
C ASP A 201 6.40 -15.41 -19.52
N PRO A 202 5.09 -15.49 -19.86
CA PRO A 202 4.51 -15.88 -21.15
C PRO A 202 4.02 -14.75 -22.05
N GLY A 203 4.31 -13.48 -21.76
CA GLY A 203 3.85 -12.38 -22.60
C GLY A 203 4.57 -11.05 -22.38
N ASP A 204 4.41 -10.15 -23.34
CA ASP A 204 4.97 -8.81 -23.32
C ASP A 204 4.32 -7.93 -22.25
N LEU A 205 5.15 -7.18 -21.52
CA LEU A 205 4.72 -6.18 -20.55
C LEU A 205 4.96 -4.78 -21.09
N ALA A 206 3.91 -3.96 -21.14
CA ALA A 206 4.05 -2.52 -21.35
C ALA A 206 4.43 -1.85 -20.03
N VAL A 207 5.57 -1.16 -20.02
CA VAL A 207 6.07 -0.44 -18.84
C VAL A 207 6.08 1.06 -19.14
N HIS A 208 5.52 1.84 -18.22
CA HIS A 208 5.57 3.30 -18.22
C HIS A 208 6.10 3.80 -16.87
N ILE A 209 7.07 4.71 -16.92
CA ILE A 209 7.69 5.33 -15.75
C ILE A 209 7.70 6.84 -15.94
N ALA A 210 7.22 7.59 -14.95
CA ALA A 210 7.30 9.04 -14.94
C ALA A 210 7.36 9.60 -13.51
N ALA A 211 7.88 10.82 -13.40
CA ALA A 211 7.90 11.56 -12.14
C ALA A 211 6.54 12.21 -11.86
N ALA A 212 6.11 12.17 -10.60
CA ALA A 212 4.87 12.76 -10.13
C ALA A 212 5.05 13.27 -8.70
N ASP A 213 5.02 14.59 -8.51
CA ASP A 213 5.17 15.26 -7.20
C ASP A 213 6.27 14.70 -6.28
N GLY A 214 7.47 14.47 -6.82
CA GLY A 214 8.61 13.94 -6.06
C GLY A 214 8.65 12.42 -5.90
N LEU A 215 7.64 11.70 -6.42
CA LEU A 215 7.63 10.25 -6.57
C LEU A 215 7.98 9.83 -7.99
N ILE A 216 8.41 8.58 -8.14
CA ILE A 216 8.44 7.88 -9.43
C ILE A 216 7.27 6.90 -9.43
N VAL A 217 6.40 7.02 -10.43
CA VAL A 217 5.30 6.07 -10.64
C VAL A 217 5.68 5.16 -11.78
N CYS A 218 5.72 3.86 -11.50
CA CYS A 218 5.87 2.80 -12.50
C CYS A 218 4.51 2.13 -12.69
N SER A 219 4.01 2.16 -13.91
CA SER A 219 2.80 1.47 -14.35
C SER A 219 3.20 0.32 -15.26
N VAL A 220 2.69 -0.88 -14.98
CA VAL A 220 2.95 -2.09 -15.76
C VAL A 220 1.60 -2.65 -16.21
N ALA A 221 1.47 -2.93 -17.50
CA ALA A 221 0.30 -3.56 -18.09
C ALA A 221 0.73 -4.82 -18.85
N ALA A 222 0.01 -5.92 -18.62
CA ALA A 222 0.15 -7.17 -19.37
C ALA A 222 -1.09 -7.34 -20.26
N ALA A 223 -0.90 -7.98 -21.42
CA ALA A 223 -1.99 -8.36 -22.34
C ALA A 223 -2.61 -9.72 -21.98
#